data_AF-A0A0B7BUP7-F1
#
_entry.id   AF-A0A0B7BUP7-F1
#
_cell.length_a   1.000
_cell.length_b   1.000
_cell.length_c   1.000
_cell.angle_alpha   90.00
_cell.angle_beta   90.00
_cell.angle_gamma   90.00
#
_symmetry.space_group_name_H-M   'P 1'
#
loop_
_entity.id
_entity.type
_entity.pdbx_description
1 polymer ?
#
loop_
_entity_poly.entity_id
_entity_poly.type
_entity_poly.pdbx_seq_one_letter_code
_entity_poly.pdbx_strand_id
1 'polypeptide(L)'
;LEKQDSVIAYTPGNAVQIKVKVVGDLTSWESKIDGLTPWSALPDYDYLLKQQSFTTIKKQAFSSTGQKIGDGSDVDTEKDARTLPQEPKIDNITGEWEISEWDIHCIVVGAGIYGTGGGGSPQMGLIRALKALRDGKKMRVVTPERLFKDSDPENSVVIISAFIGAPLIMYEQGISSKETTAALECLRNLYEIGEFTNGSIKNTDGVIIETNKAGCSFVKNYHPKEKASGVQKIIGLMSAEIGGSNAIEPFLIAANLDLPIIDGDGMSRAFPEVQMFIPYMYGKAPYPVAIVGSGNCSTRTALINAPSGKHLENFLRDVSIENGCSAGLAIPLKIEEVLTTTPLYTVSRAWRLGDAILRARLQKESVIQAIILQEDARHVLTGKVRDVKRETSGGFNRGHVIMEGIDDWQEHVLRIEFQNENLVIIQVKNGENDCCVGSVPDLICLVDADTAEPVTTEELKYGMRLAVLLMPSHDLLRQPQALQWVGPQAFHYDDIEFKPFRQRTITTPIPPV
;
A
#
# COMPACT_ATOMS: atom_id res chain seq x y z
N LEU A 1 -30.58 -21.79 -1.87
CA LEU A 1 -29.79 -20.54 -1.88
C LEU A 1 -30.22 -19.76 -0.65
N GLU A 2 -29.79 -20.25 0.50
CA GLU A 2 -30.07 -19.65 1.79
C GLU A 2 -29.22 -18.40 1.97
N LYS A 3 -29.77 -17.46 2.74
CA LYS A 3 -29.19 -16.16 3.07
C LYS A 3 -27.77 -16.29 3.60
N GLN A 4 -26.78 -16.00 2.78
CA GLN A 4 -25.54 -15.31 3.15
C GLN A 4 -24.77 -15.01 1.87
N ASP A 5 -23.95 -13.97 1.93
CA ASP A 5 -23.04 -13.47 0.89
C ASP A 5 -23.62 -12.44 -0.09
N SER A 6 -22.93 -11.29 -0.08
CA SER A 6 -23.14 -10.07 -0.87
C SER A 6 -24.17 -9.05 -0.34
N VAL A 7 -24.02 -8.60 0.90
CA VAL A 7 -24.29 -7.17 1.18
C VAL A 7 -22.99 -6.44 0.85
N ILE A 8 -23.01 -5.57 -0.17
CA ILE A 8 -21.90 -4.64 -0.44
C ILE A 8 -21.85 -3.71 0.78
N ALA A 9 -20.83 -3.88 1.62
CA ALA A 9 -20.82 -3.36 2.99
C ALA A 9 -20.81 -1.82 3.09
N TYR A 10 -20.64 -1.12 1.99
CA TYR A 10 -20.31 0.30 1.95
C TYR A 10 -21.27 1.16 1.13
N THR A 11 -22.40 0.64 0.66
CA THR A 11 -23.41 1.51 0.02
C THR A 11 -24.16 2.33 1.07
N PRO A 12 -24.02 3.68 1.09
CA PRO A 12 -24.90 4.52 1.91
C PRO A 12 -26.35 4.37 1.44
N GLY A 13 -27.30 4.51 2.37
CA GLY A 13 -28.71 4.09 2.24
C GLY A 13 -29.40 4.34 0.89
N ASN A 14 -30.32 3.42 0.56
CA ASN A 14 -31.09 3.25 -0.70
C ASN A 14 -30.37 2.51 -1.85
N ALA A 15 -29.53 1.52 -1.55
CA ALA A 15 -29.06 0.58 -2.57
C ALA A 15 -30.13 -0.46 -2.93
N VAL A 16 -30.39 -0.64 -4.23
CA VAL A 16 -31.23 -1.70 -4.77
C VAL A 16 -30.32 -2.80 -5.33
N GLN A 17 -30.36 -3.99 -4.73
CA GLN A 17 -29.69 -5.15 -5.28
C GLN A 17 -30.57 -5.78 -6.37
N ILE A 18 -30.12 -5.74 -7.62
CA ILE A 18 -30.76 -6.43 -8.73
C ILE A 18 -29.99 -7.72 -9.01
N LYS A 19 -30.57 -8.87 -8.66
CA LYS A 19 -30.02 -10.18 -9.03
C LYS A 19 -30.61 -10.61 -10.37
N VAL A 20 -29.81 -10.49 -11.43
CA VAL A 20 -30.19 -10.99 -12.76
C VAL A 20 -29.63 -12.41 -12.94
N LYS A 21 -30.52 -13.39 -13.05
CA LYS A 21 -30.15 -14.76 -13.44
C LYS A 21 -30.43 -14.92 -14.93
N VAL A 22 -29.39 -14.89 -15.74
CA VAL A 22 -29.49 -15.14 -17.19
C VAL A 22 -29.15 -16.61 -17.44
N VAL A 23 -30.04 -17.34 -18.12
CA VAL A 23 -29.78 -18.70 -18.62
C VAL A 23 -30.19 -18.72 -20.08
N GLY A 24 -29.22 -18.91 -20.97
CA GLY A 24 -29.39 -18.95 -22.42
C GLY A 24 -28.09 -18.67 -23.15
N ASP A 25 -28.04 -18.95 -24.46
CA ASP A 25 -26.91 -18.58 -25.32
C ASP A 25 -26.99 -17.10 -25.69
N LEU A 26 -25.86 -16.39 -25.63
CA LEU A 26 -25.74 -14.99 -26.03
C LEU A 26 -25.88 -14.87 -27.56
N THR A 27 -27.11 -14.74 -28.06
CA THR A 27 -27.38 -14.29 -29.41
C THR A 27 -27.17 -12.77 -29.50
N SER A 28 -26.42 -12.32 -30.50
CA SER A 28 -26.14 -10.92 -30.80
C SER A 28 -27.39 -10.05 -30.71
N TRP A 29 -27.31 -9.01 -29.87
CA TRP A 29 -28.39 -8.02 -29.69
C TRP A 29 -28.25 -6.90 -30.72
N GLU A 30 -29.24 -6.72 -31.59
CA GLU A 30 -29.45 -5.50 -32.36
C GLU A 30 -30.47 -4.62 -31.63
N SER A 31 -30.06 -3.45 -31.13
CA SER A 31 -30.95 -2.57 -30.37
C SER A 31 -31.97 -1.88 -31.29
N LYS A 32 -33.27 -2.07 -31.02
CA LYS A 32 -34.36 -1.20 -31.50
C LYS A 32 -34.82 -0.25 -30.37
N ILE A 33 -33.98 0.71 -30.02
CA ILE A 33 -34.39 1.84 -29.18
C ILE A 33 -33.93 3.12 -29.88
N ASP A 34 -34.86 3.85 -30.48
CA ASP A 34 -34.57 5.16 -31.09
C ASP A 34 -34.24 6.18 -29.99
N GLY A 35 -33.15 6.94 -30.18
CA GLY A 35 -32.81 8.09 -29.36
C GLY A 35 -31.71 7.89 -28.31
N LEU A 36 -31.12 6.69 -28.19
CA LEU A 36 -29.88 6.49 -27.43
C LEU A 36 -28.71 6.45 -28.41
N THR A 37 -27.70 7.30 -28.20
CA THR A 37 -26.41 7.16 -28.87
C THR A 37 -25.71 5.96 -28.23
N PRO A 38 -25.44 4.87 -28.97
CA PRO A 38 -24.69 3.74 -28.43
C PRO A 38 -23.32 4.25 -27.97
N TRP A 39 -22.86 3.78 -26.82
CA TRP A 39 -21.46 3.98 -26.43
C TRP A 39 -20.58 3.39 -27.54
N SER A 40 -19.94 4.27 -28.31
CA SER A 40 -18.97 3.87 -29.32
C SER A 40 -17.65 3.61 -28.60
N ALA A 41 -17.22 2.36 -28.60
CA ALA A 41 -15.86 2.03 -28.19
C ALA A 41 -14.86 2.85 -29.03
N LEU A 42 -13.76 3.27 -28.41
CA LEU A 42 -12.64 3.89 -29.13
C LEU A 42 -12.20 2.95 -30.28
N PRO A 43 -11.74 3.48 -31.43
CA PRO A 43 -11.52 2.71 -32.66
C PRO A 43 -10.55 1.51 -32.56
N ASP A 44 -9.85 1.33 -31.44
CA ASP A 44 -8.92 0.22 -31.19
C ASP A 44 -9.50 -0.95 -30.36
N TYR A 45 -10.81 -0.97 -30.09
CA TYR A 45 -11.42 -2.03 -29.27
C TYR A 45 -11.33 -3.43 -29.90
N ASP A 46 -11.45 -3.52 -31.23
CA ASP A 46 -11.31 -4.80 -31.96
C ASP A 46 -9.87 -5.32 -32.00
N TYR A 47 -8.88 -4.43 -31.84
CA TYR A 47 -7.47 -4.84 -31.72
C TYR A 47 -7.20 -5.49 -30.35
N LEU A 48 -7.82 -4.98 -29.28
CA LEU A 48 -7.69 -5.50 -27.92
C LEU A 48 -8.39 -6.86 -27.75
N LEU A 49 -9.57 -7.06 -28.35
CA LEU A 49 -10.30 -8.33 -28.28
C LEU A 49 -9.64 -9.46 -29.09
N LYS A 50 -9.00 -9.14 -30.23
CA LYS A 50 -8.27 -10.12 -31.04
C LYS A 50 -7.02 -10.67 -30.36
N GLN A 51 -6.43 -9.96 -29.40
CA GLN A 51 -5.33 -10.49 -28.59
C GLN A 51 -5.79 -11.43 -27.46
N GLN A 52 -7.07 -11.40 -27.06
CA GLN A 52 -7.54 -12.12 -25.86
C GLN A 52 -8.39 -13.37 -26.14
N SER A 53 -8.61 -13.76 -27.39
CA SER A 53 -9.48 -14.88 -27.70
C SER A 53 -8.87 -15.85 -28.72
N PHE A 54 -7.97 -16.71 -28.23
CA PHE A 54 -7.95 -18.16 -28.49
C PHE A 54 -6.91 -18.82 -27.56
N THR A 55 -7.26 -18.98 -26.29
CA THR A 55 -6.68 -20.08 -25.49
C THR A 55 -7.76 -21.12 -25.36
N THR A 56 -7.79 -22.05 -26.32
CA THR A 56 -8.43 -23.35 -26.15
C THR A 56 -8.09 -23.85 -24.75
N ILE A 57 -9.09 -24.25 -23.97
CA ILE A 57 -8.89 -24.90 -22.67
C ILE A 57 -7.97 -26.10 -22.91
N LYS A 58 -6.66 -25.93 -22.68
CA LYS A 58 -5.71 -27.04 -22.70
C LYS A 58 -5.97 -27.82 -21.42
N LYS A 59 -6.34 -29.09 -21.58
CA LYS A 59 -6.37 -30.09 -20.51
C LYS A 59 -5.10 -29.96 -19.66
N GLN A 60 -5.31 -30.06 -18.34
CA GLN A 60 -4.32 -30.18 -17.27
C GLN A 60 -2.87 -30.38 -17.76
N ALA A 61 -2.08 -29.31 -17.74
CA ALA A 61 -0.72 -29.29 -18.28
C ALA A 61 0.35 -29.76 -17.29
N PHE A 62 -0.04 -30.20 -16.09
CA PHE A 62 0.88 -30.60 -15.02
C PHE A 62 0.37 -31.84 -14.29
N SER A 63 1.26 -32.81 -14.03
CA SER A 63 0.98 -33.94 -13.15
C SER A 63 0.85 -33.49 -11.69
N SER A 64 0.26 -34.34 -10.84
CA SER A 64 0.25 -34.18 -9.37
C SER A 64 1.65 -34.17 -8.73
N THR A 65 2.71 -34.39 -9.51
CA THR A 65 4.13 -34.29 -9.11
C THR A 65 4.84 -33.07 -9.72
N GLY A 66 4.13 -32.19 -10.43
CA GLY A 66 4.64 -30.90 -10.90
C GLY A 66 5.48 -30.94 -12.19
N GLN A 67 5.42 -32.01 -12.99
CA GLN A 67 6.04 -32.02 -14.32
C GLN A 67 5.06 -31.54 -15.40
N LYS A 68 5.55 -30.65 -16.28
CA LYS A 68 4.81 -30.09 -17.42
C LYS A 68 4.67 -31.14 -18.52
N ILE A 69 3.45 -31.37 -19.02
CA ILE A 69 3.19 -32.22 -20.19
C ILE A 69 2.88 -31.29 -21.38
N GLY A 70 3.85 -31.05 -22.27
CA GLY A 70 3.63 -30.30 -23.52
C GLY A 70 4.87 -29.69 -24.16
N ASP A 71 4.91 -29.74 -25.48
CA ASP A 71 5.99 -29.60 -26.47
C ASP A 71 6.71 -28.24 -26.55
N GLY A 72 8.04 -28.30 -26.63
CA GLY A 72 8.92 -27.15 -26.73
C GLY A 72 8.79 -26.40 -28.06
N SER A 73 8.12 -25.25 -28.03
CA SER A 73 8.19 -24.22 -29.08
C SER A 73 8.78 -22.93 -28.53
N ASP A 74 9.85 -22.45 -29.17
CA ASP A 74 10.73 -21.30 -28.83
C ASP A 74 10.07 -19.90 -28.87
N VAL A 75 8.87 -19.71 -28.32
CA VAL A 75 8.14 -18.42 -28.39
C VAL A 75 8.13 -17.63 -27.06
N ASP A 76 8.67 -18.17 -25.95
CA ASP A 76 8.53 -17.57 -24.60
C ASP A 76 9.84 -17.13 -23.93
N THR A 77 11.00 -17.21 -24.60
CA THR A 77 12.31 -17.01 -23.95
C THR A 77 12.54 -15.60 -23.38
N GLU A 78 12.03 -14.54 -24.03
CA GLU A 78 12.14 -13.16 -23.51
C GLU A 78 11.19 -12.88 -22.34
N LYS A 79 9.99 -13.47 -22.35
CA LYS A 79 9.01 -13.30 -21.27
C LYS A 79 9.44 -14.06 -20.03
N ASP A 80 10.05 -15.23 -20.23
CA ASP A 80 10.66 -16.02 -19.18
C ASP A 80 11.90 -15.29 -18.61
N ALA A 81 12.75 -14.64 -19.42
CA ALA A 81 13.93 -13.93 -18.94
C ALA A 81 13.62 -12.73 -18.02
N ARG A 82 12.50 -12.02 -18.23
CA ARG A 82 12.08 -10.88 -17.39
C ARG A 82 11.59 -11.29 -16.00
N THR A 83 11.26 -12.57 -15.82
CA THR A 83 10.85 -13.15 -14.53
C THR A 83 11.98 -13.92 -13.84
N LEU A 84 13.17 -13.95 -14.44
CA LEU A 84 14.36 -14.53 -13.81
C LEU A 84 15.03 -13.56 -12.84
N PRO A 85 15.75 -14.08 -11.83
CA PRO A 85 16.48 -13.26 -10.89
C PRO A 85 17.52 -12.37 -11.57
N GLN A 86 17.51 -11.09 -11.19
CA GLN A 86 18.44 -10.07 -11.67
C GLN A 86 18.98 -9.27 -10.50
N GLU A 87 20.25 -8.88 -10.59
CA GLU A 87 20.84 -7.97 -9.62
C GLU A 87 20.39 -6.52 -9.92
N PRO A 88 20.22 -5.67 -8.88
CA PRO A 88 19.85 -4.28 -9.05
C PRO A 88 20.81 -3.54 -9.99
N LYS A 89 20.27 -2.90 -11.03
CA LYS A 89 21.06 -2.12 -11.98
C LYS A 89 21.20 -0.68 -11.48
N ILE A 90 22.41 -0.29 -11.11
CA ILE A 90 22.70 1.10 -10.70
C ILE A 90 23.26 1.88 -11.89
N ASP A 91 22.68 3.03 -12.20
CA ASP A 91 23.21 3.94 -13.20
C ASP A 91 24.53 4.56 -12.71
N ASN A 92 25.59 4.45 -13.51
CA ASN A 92 26.93 4.90 -13.10
C ASN A 92 27.10 6.42 -13.09
N ILE A 93 26.17 7.17 -13.71
CA ILE A 93 26.21 8.63 -13.82
C ILE A 93 25.34 9.25 -12.73
N THR A 94 24.07 8.86 -12.65
CA THR A 94 23.13 9.41 -11.66
C THR A 94 23.28 8.75 -10.29
N GLY A 95 23.82 7.52 -10.26
CA GLY A 95 23.93 6.74 -9.05
C GLY A 95 22.59 6.20 -8.56
N GLU A 96 21.53 6.25 -9.37
CA GLU A 96 20.18 5.76 -9.07
C GLU A 96 20.03 4.30 -9.48
N TRP A 97 19.20 3.56 -8.75
CA TRP A 97 18.79 2.21 -9.11
C TRP A 97 17.66 2.26 -10.15
N GLU A 98 17.93 1.75 -11.35
CA GLU A 98 16.93 1.53 -12.39
C GLU A 98 16.12 0.26 -12.11
N ILE A 99 14.81 0.41 -11.90
CA ILE A 99 13.92 -0.69 -11.51
C ILE A 99 13.54 -1.55 -12.72
N SER A 100 13.84 -2.83 -12.64
CA SER A 100 13.41 -3.87 -13.58
C SER A 100 12.07 -4.52 -13.22
N GLU A 101 11.54 -5.39 -14.10
CA GLU A 101 10.35 -6.20 -13.79
C GLU A 101 10.60 -7.19 -12.63
N TRP A 102 11.83 -7.67 -12.46
CA TRP A 102 12.21 -8.49 -11.30
C TRP A 102 12.21 -7.65 -10.02
N ASP A 103 12.85 -6.48 -10.06
CA ASP A 103 12.97 -5.59 -8.90
C ASP A 103 11.61 -5.19 -8.35
N ILE A 104 10.68 -4.82 -9.22
CA ILE A 104 9.34 -4.43 -8.78
C ILE A 104 8.56 -5.61 -8.19
N HIS A 105 8.78 -6.83 -8.70
CA HIS A 105 8.16 -8.02 -8.13
C HIS A 105 8.71 -8.30 -6.72
N CYS A 106 10.03 -8.19 -6.54
CA CYS A 106 10.67 -8.30 -5.22
C CYS A 106 10.12 -7.25 -4.25
N ILE A 107 10.09 -5.97 -4.65
CA ILE A 107 9.58 -4.88 -3.82
C ILE A 107 8.12 -5.14 -3.41
N VAL A 108 7.26 -5.56 -4.34
CA VAL A 108 5.85 -5.86 -4.05
C VAL A 108 5.71 -7.00 -3.04
N VAL A 109 6.43 -8.12 -3.23
CA VAL A 109 6.34 -9.27 -2.32
C VAL A 109 6.78 -8.87 -0.91
N GLY A 110 7.93 -8.19 -0.78
CA GLY A 110 8.42 -7.73 0.50
C GLY A 110 7.50 -6.69 1.16
N ALA A 111 7.03 -5.69 0.41
CA ALA A 111 6.11 -4.67 0.90
C ALA A 111 4.75 -5.24 1.29
N GLY A 112 4.26 -6.28 0.60
CA GLY A 112 3.04 -6.98 1.00
C GLY A 112 3.18 -7.68 2.36
N ILE A 113 4.36 -8.24 2.65
CA ILE A 113 4.65 -8.82 3.97
C ILE A 113 4.75 -7.71 5.03
N TYR A 114 5.51 -6.65 4.77
CA TYR A 114 5.62 -5.52 5.73
C TYR A 114 4.32 -4.72 5.91
N GLY A 115 3.35 -4.88 5.00
CA GLY A 115 1.99 -4.37 5.16
C GLY A 115 1.23 -5.00 6.33
N THR A 116 1.71 -6.11 6.91
CA THR A 116 1.10 -6.72 8.12
C THR A 116 -0.41 -6.96 8.00
N GLY A 117 -0.87 -7.34 6.81
CA GLY A 117 -2.28 -7.55 6.52
C GLY A 117 -3.00 -6.34 5.90
N GLY A 118 -2.35 -5.18 5.80
CA GLY A 118 -2.89 -3.96 5.21
C GLY A 118 -2.04 -3.34 4.10
N GLY A 119 -2.22 -2.03 3.87
CA GLY A 119 -1.58 -1.27 2.79
C GLY A 119 -2.17 -1.48 1.38
N GLY A 120 -3.31 -2.16 1.29
CA GLY A 120 -3.99 -2.50 0.04
C GLY A 120 -3.33 -3.65 -0.72
N SER A 121 -3.87 -3.99 -1.89
CA SER A 121 -3.48 -5.19 -2.63
C SER A 121 -2.07 -5.09 -3.23
N PRO A 122 -1.12 -5.95 -2.81
CA PRO A 122 0.19 -6.02 -3.44
C PRO A 122 0.08 -6.33 -4.94
N GLN A 123 -0.83 -7.24 -5.31
CA GLN A 123 -0.98 -7.69 -6.69
C GLN A 123 -1.52 -6.61 -7.63
N MET A 124 -2.45 -5.77 -7.18
CA MET A 124 -2.88 -4.61 -7.96
C MET A 124 -1.73 -3.61 -8.18
N GLY A 125 -0.90 -3.39 -7.15
CA GLY A 125 0.33 -2.59 -7.28
C GLY A 125 1.27 -3.16 -8.34
N LEU A 126 1.54 -4.47 -8.30
CA LEU A 126 2.41 -5.15 -9.26
C LEU A 126 1.92 -5.02 -10.70
N ILE A 127 0.64 -5.31 -10.95
CA ILE A 127 0.08 -5.26 -12.31
C ILE A 127 0.21 -3.86 -12.89
N ARG A 128 -0.08 -2.82 -12.09
CA ARG A 128 0.04 -1.42 -12.50
C ARG A 128 1.48 -1.03 -12.80
N ALA A 129 2.42 -1.43 -11.95
CA ALA A 129 3.83 -1.09 -12.13
C ALA A 129 4.46 -1.84 -13.31
N LEU A 130 4.18 -3.12 -13.49
CA LEU A 130 4.61 -3.89 -14.66
C LEU A 130 4.05 -3.30 -15.95
N LYS A 131 2.78 -2.89 -15.96
CA LYS A 131 2.20 -2.18 -17.10
C LYS A 131 2.98 -0.90 -17.42
N ALA A 132 3.26 -0.07 -16.41
CA ALA A 132 4.01 1.17 -16.61
C ALA A 132 5.42 0.91 -17.18
N LEU A 133 6.16 -0.06 -16.65
CA LEU A 133 7.48 -0.44 -17.15
C LEU A 133 7.41 -0.92 -18.62
N ARG A 134 6.41 -1.75 -18.96
CA ARG A 134 6.20 -2.25 -20.33
C ARG A 134 5.76 -1.18 -21.31
N ASP A 135 5.07 -0.15 -20.82
CA ASP A 135 4.74 1.06 -21.59
C ASP A 135 5.97 1.99 -21.76
N GLY A 136 7.16 1.56 -21.31
CA GLY A 136 8.42 2.29 -21.48
C GLY A 136 8.69 3.36 -20.42
N LYS A 137 7.89 3.40 -19.35
CA LYS A 137 8.15 4.29 -18.22
C LYS A 137 9.36 3.81 -17.43
N LYS A 138 10.14 4.77 -16.91
CA LYS A 138 11.29 4.49 -16.04
C LYS A 138 10.91 4.73 -14.58
N MET A 139 11.23 3.77 -13.73
CA MET A 139 11.14 3.89 -12.28
C MET A 139 12.57 3.85 -11.72
N ARG A 140 12.89 4.80 -10.84
CA ARG A 140 14.25 5.01 -10.33
C ARG A 140 14.19 5.15 -8.80
N VAL A 141 15.06 4.45 -8.08
CA VAL A 141 15.20 4.56 -6.63
C VAL A 141 16.56 5.17 -6.29
N VAL A 142 16.60 6.05 -5.30
CA VAL A 142 17.83 6.73 -4.84
C VAL A 142 17.86 6.76 -3.32
N THR A 143 19.05 6.66 -2.74
CA THR A 143 19.20 6.86 -1.30
C THR A 143 19.05 8.33 -0.93
N PRO A 144 18.52 8.64 0.27
CA PRO A 144 18.42 10.02 0.76
C PRO A 144 19.76 10.77 0.69
N GLU A 145 20.86 10.12 1.06
CA GLU A 145 22.19 10.73 1.09
C GLU A 145 22.65 11.19 -0.30
N ARG A 146 22.38 10.38 -1.33
CA ARG A 146 22.74 10.71 -2.71
C ARG A 146 21.90 11.83 -3.25
N LEU A 147 20.58 11.75 -3.06
CA LEU A 147 19.67 12.77 -3.58
C LEU A 147 19.90 14.13 -2.91
N PHE A 148 20.18 14.14 -1.62
CA PHE A 148 20.25 15.39 -0.86
C PHE A 148 21.59 16.10 -0.96
N LYS A 149 22.66 15.40 -1.33
CA LYS A 149 24.02 15.97 -1.47
C LYS A 149 24.07 17.22 -2.36
N ASP A 150 23.33 17.21 -3.47
CA ASP A 150 23.32 18.29 -4.46
C ASP A 150 22.00 19.11 -4.43
N SER A 151 21.20 18.93 -3.38
CA SER A 151 19.92 19.62 -3.20
C SER A 151 20.05 20.89 -2.37
N ASP A 152 19.12 21.83 -2.54
CA ASP A 152 19.01 23.01 -1.68
C ASP A 152 18.20 22.65 -0.42
N PRO A 153 18.79 22.61 0.80
CA PRO A 153 18.09 22.18 1.99
C PRO A 153 16.89 23.06 2.38
N GLU A 154 16.90 24.34 2.03
CA GLU A 154 15.82 25.27 2.40
C GLU A 154 14.66 25.21 1.40
N ASN A 155 14.99 24.97 0.14
CA ASN A 155 14.04 25.04 -0.96
C ASN A 155 13.66 23.68 -1.53
N SER A 156 14.30 22.58 -1.16
CA SER A 156 13.96 21.25 -1.68
C SER A 156 13.00 20.51 -0.76
N VAL A 157 11.98 19.92 -1.35
CA VAL A 157 10.98 19.11 -0.63
C VAL A 157 10.80 17.74 -1.28
N VAL A 158 10.51 16.78 -0.42
CA VAL A 158 10.12 15.42 -0.79
C VAL A 158 8.63 15.30 -0.63
N ILE A 159 7.95 14.67 -1.59
CA ILE A 159 6.52 14.42 -1.45
C ILE A 159 6.31 12.97 -1.02
N ILE A 160 5.60 12.79 0.08
CA ILE A 160 5.01 11.53 0.47
C ILE A 160 3.72 11.37 -0.32
N SER A 161 3.52 10.19 -0.90
CA SER A 161 2.28 9.87 -1.61
C SER A 161 1.70 8.55 -1.14
N ALA A 162 0.38 8.49 -1.07
CA ALA A 162 -0.38 7.31 -0.65
C ALA A 162 -1.84 7.40 -1.09
N PHE A 163 -2.56 6.30 -0.93
CA PHE A 163 -4.01 6.30 -0.89
C PHE A 163 -4.55 6.20 0.53
N ILE A 164 -5.72 6.79 0.71
CA ILE A 164 -6.58 6.58 1.86
C ILE A 164 -7.96 6.18 1.38
N GLY A 165 -8.60 5.25 2.08
CA GLY A 165 -9.95 4.82 1.76
C GLY A 165 -10.27 3.46 2.37
N ALA A 166 -11.44 2.95 2.02
CA ALA A 166 -11.82 1.60 2.40
C ALA A 166 -11.20 0.59 1.40
N PRO A 167 -10.35 -0.36 1.86
CA PRO A 167 -9.68 -1.31 0.98
C PRO A 167 -10.65 -2.07 0.05
N LEU A 168 -11.78 -2.55 0.59
CA LEU A 168 -12.79 -3.28 -0.18
C LEU A 168 -13.33 -2.48 -1.38
N ILE A 169 -13.49 -1.17 -1.22
CA ILE A 169 -13.96 -0.29 -2.29
C ILE A 169 -12.89 -0.13 -3.36
N MET A 170 -11.64 0.01 -2.95
CA MET A 170 -10.49 0.13 -3.86
C MET A 170 -10.27 -1.16 -4.66
N TYR A 171 -10.57 -2.32 -4.09
CA TYR A 171 -10.59 -3.60 -4.83
C TYR A 171 -11.65 -3.61 -5.94
N GLU A 172 -12.84 -3.06 -5.68
CA GLU A 172 -13.95 -3.09 -6.63
C GLU A 172 -13.87 -1.99 -7.70
N GLN A 173 -13.46 -0.77 -7.32
CA GLN A 173 -13.36 0.38 -8.23
C GLN A 173 -12.04 0.41 -9.02
N GLY A 174 -11.00 -0.22 -8.50
CA GLY A 174 -9.64 -0.06 -8.99
C GLY A 174 -9.04 1.29 -8.63
N ILE A 175 -7.77 1.48 -8.98
CA ILE A 175 -6.96 2.62 -8.57
C ILE A 175 -6.20 3.16 -9.79
N SER A 176 -6.27 4.47 -10.04
CA SER A 176 -5.79 5.06 -11.30
C SER A 176 -4.51 5.88 -11.18
N SER A 177 -4.06 6.19 -9.96
CA SER A 177 -3.02 7.19 -9.64
C SER A 177 -3.37 8.64 -9.98
N LYS A 178 -4.47 8.92 -10.68
CA LYS A 178 -4.83 10.29 -11.08
C LYS A 178 -5.15 11.14 -9.86
N GLU A 179 -5.84 10.57 -8.91
CA GLU A 179 -6.22 11.16 -7.63
C GLU A 179 -4.96 11.57 -6.83
N THR A 180 -3.96 10.68 -6.71
CA THR A 180 -2.71 10.98 -5.99
C THR A 180 -1.82 11.95 -6.75
N THR A 181 -1.78 11.84 -8.09
CA THR A 181 -1.11 12.83 -8.94
C THR A 181 -1.74 14.21 -8.79
N ALA A 182 -3.07 14.31 -8.78
CA ALA A 182 -3.80 15.55 -8.57
C ALA A 182 -3.60 16.11 -7.15
N ALA A 183 -3.43 15.26 -6.13
CA ALA A 183 -3.09 15.67 -4.77
C ALA A 183 -1.69 16.29 -4.74
N LEU A 184 -0.71 15.66 -5.38
CA LEU A 184 0.64 16.20 -5.53
C LEU A 184 0.63 17.54 -6.27
N GLU A 185 -0.07 17.62 -7.40
CA GLU A 185 -0.23 18.89 -8.13
C GLU A 185 -0.91 19.96 -7.29
N CYS A 186 -1.87 19.57 -6.44
CA CYS A 186 -2.50 20.50 -5.52
C CYS A 186 -1.51 21.07 -4.51
N LEU A 187 -0.64 20.23 -3.97
CA LEU A 187 0.40 20.63 -3.05
C LEU A 187 1.48 21.48 -3.75
N ARG A 188 1.88 21.08 -4.96
CA ARG A 188 2.80 21.87 -5.80
C ARG A 188 2.23 23.27 -6.05
N ASN A 189 0.96 23.36 -6.43
CA ASN A 189 0.27 24.63 -6.65
C ASN A 189 0.22 25.48 -5.38
N LEU A 190 0.07 24.88 -4.19
CA LEU A 190 0.11 25.59 -2.90
C LEU A 190 1.50 26.18 -2.63
N TYR A 191 2.58 25.47 -3.00
CA TYR A 191 3.95 25.95 -2.88
C TYR A 191 4.34 26.95 -3.97
N GLU A 192 3.80 26.82 -5.19
CA GLU A 192 3.97 27.77 -6.29
C GLU A 192 3.32 29.14 -6.02
N ILE A 193 2.44 29.27 -5.02
CA ILE A 193 1.97 30.58 -4.54
C ILE A 193 3.14 31.38 -3.93
N GLY A 194 4.24 30.72 -3.53
CA GLY A 194 5.44 31.36 -2.96
C GLY A 194 5.25 31.95 -1.55
N GLU A 195 4.04 31.86 -0.99
CA GLU A 195 3.65 32.58 0.22
C GLU A 195 2.89 31.73 1.24
N PHE A 196 2.87 30.40 1.08
CA PHE A 196 2.41 29.50 2.12
C PHE A 196 3.45 29.45 3.25
N THR A 197 3.09 29.90 4.45
CA THR A 197 3.98 29.85 5.63
C THR A 197 3.19 29.42 6.85
N ASN A 198 3.54 28.26 7.43
CA ASN A 198 2.95 27.73 8.67
C ASN A 198 1.43 27.84 8.75
N GLY A 199 0.74 27.39 7.70
CA GLY A 199 -0.73 27.39 7.64
C GLY A 199 -1.38 28.73 7.30
N SER A 200 -0.61 29.77 7.02
CA SER A 200 -1.09 31.04 6.47
C SER A 200 -0.77 31.15 4.97
N ILE A 201 -1.68 31.76 4.21
CA ILE A 201 -1.50 32.13 2.80
C ILE A 201 -1.52 33.66 2.73
N LYS A 202 -0.47 34.31 2.24
CA LYS A 202 -0.40 35.79 2.23
C LYS A 202 -1.15 36.42 1.05
N ASN A 203 -1.11 35.83 -0.14
CA ASN A 203 -1.90 36.27 -1.31
C ASN A 203 -3.18 35.42 -1.47
N THR A 204 -4.27 35.89 -0.87
CA THR A 204 -5.57 35.23 -0.89
C THR A 204 -6.47 35.66 -2.05
N ASP A 205 -5.96 36.39 -3.05
CA ASP A 205 -6.80 36.85 -4.15
C ASP A 205 -7.38 35.66 -4.94
N GLY A 206 -8.69 35.47 -4.82
CA GLY A 206 -9.39 34.32 -5.41
C GLY A 206 -9.25 33.00 -4.63
N VAL A 207 -8.66 33.02 -3.43
CA VAL A 207 -8.55 31.87 -2.53
C VAL A 207 -9.61 31.98 -1.43
N ILE A 208 -10.51 31.00 -1.37
CA ILE A 208 -11.46 30.88 -0.24
C ILE A 208 -10.87 29.89 0.76
N ILE A 209 -10.53 30.39 1.94
CA ILE A 209 -10.12 29.56 3.08
C ILE A 209 -11.38 29.24 3.89
N GLU A 210 -11.73 27.96 3.93
CA GLU A 210 -12.79 27.44 4.79
C GLU A 210 -12.18 26.98 6.11
N THR A 211 -12.95 27.06 7.20
CA THR A 211 -12.60 26.43 8.48
C THR A 211 -13.79 25.65 8.99
N ASN A 212 -13.61 24.35 9.24
CA ASN A 212 -14.70 23.51 9.75
C ASN A 212 -14.89 23.70 11.27
N LYS A 213 -15.96 23.10 11.81
CA LYS A 213 -16.28 23.15 13.25
C LYS A 213 -15.17 22.58 14.14
N ALA A 214 -14.33 21.71 13.59
CA ALA A 214 -13.21 21.07 14.27
C ALA A 214 -11.92 21.91 14.24
N GLY A 215 -11.96 23.12 13.65
CA GLY A 215 -10.81 24.04 13.59
C GLY A 215 -9.79 23.73 12.50
N CYS A 216 -10.10 22.81 11.57
CA CYS A 216 -9.26 22.56 10.40
C CYS A 216 -9.54 23.62 9.34
N SER A 217 -8.48 24.27 8.86
CA SER A 217 -8.55 25.26 7.78
C SER A 217 -8.04 24.66 6.48
N PHE A 218 -8.79 24.82 5.40
CA PHE A 218 -8.50 24.19 4.12
C PHE A 218 -8.98 25.05 2.94
N VAL A 219 -8.45 24.74 1.77
CA VAL A 219 -8.78 25.38 0.50
C VAL A 219 -9.27 24.30 -0.48
N LYS A 220 -10.39 24.54 -1.14
CA LYS A 220 -10.95 23.67 -2.20
C LYS A 220 -10.71 24.26 -3.59
N ASN A 221 -10.43 23.39 -4.56
CA ASN A 221 -10.31 23.67 -5.99
C ASN A 221 -9.43 24.88 -6.35
N TYR A 222 -8.31 25.04 -5.67
CA TYR A 222 -7.40 26.13 -5.99
C TYR A 222 -6.61 25.87 -7.27
N HIS A 223 -6.66 26.80 -8.21
CA HIS A 223 -5.82 26.80 -9.42
C HIS A 223 -5.12 28.16 -9.50
N PRO A 224 -3.79 28.24 -9.25
CA PRO A 224 -3.07 29.50 -9.33
C PRO A 224 -3.12 30.04 -10.77
N LYS A 225 -3.41 31.34 -10.91
CA LYS A 225 -3.52 32.01 -12.22
C LYS A 225 -2.15 32.37 -12.82
N GLU A 226 -1.15 32.62 -11.97
CA GLU A 226 0.22 32.93 -12.36
C GLU A 226 1.16 32.01 -11.59
N LYS A 227 2.15 31.43 -12.29
CA LYS A 227 3.22 30.66 -11.63
C LYS A 227 4.18 31.68 -11.03
N ALA A 228 4.24 31.81 -9.70
CA ALA A 228 5.42 32.42 -9.11
C ALA A 228 6.61 31.51 -9.43
N SER A 229 7.80 32.09 -9.66
CA SER A 229 9.03 31.31 -9.71
C SER A 229 9.15 30.56 -8.39
N GLY A 230 8.83 29.25 -8.40
CA GLY A 230 8.59 28.48 -7.19
C GLY A 230 9.74 28.61 -6.20
N VAL A 231 9.43 28.96 -4.95
CA VAL A 231 10.42 29.01 -3.86
C VAL A 231 10.84 27.58 -3.50
N GLN A 232 9.93 26.60 -3.57
CA GLN A 232 10.22 25.20 -3.26
C GLN A 232 10.20 24.28 -4.48
N LYS A 233 11.22 23.44 -4.59
CA LYS A 233 11.45 22.45 -5.64
C LYS A 233 11.16 21.05 -5.10
N ILE A 234 10.24 20.34 -5.73
CA ILE A 234 10.03 18.91 -5.48
C ILE A 234 11.20 18.14 -6.12
N ILE A 235 11.94 17.38 -5.32
CA ILE A 235 13.14 16.66 -5.77
C ILE A 235 12.96 15.13 -5.82
N GLY A 236 11.91 14.60 -5.22
CA GLY A 236 11.65 13.16 -5.18
C GLY A 236 10.34 12.82 -4.49
N LEU A 237 9.95 11.55 -4.64
CA LEU A 237 8.78 10.97 -4.02
C LEU A 237 9.19 9.89 -3.01
N MET A 238 8.36 9.67 -2.00
CA MET A 238 8.56 8.61 -1.01
C MET A 238 7.22 8.00 -0.60
N SER A 239 7.23 6.73 -0.20
CA SER A 239 6.03 6.05 0.27
C SER A 239 5.60 6.58 1.64
N ALA A 240 4.29 6.69 1.89
CA ALA A 240 3.82 6.94 3.26
C ALA A 240 4.12 5.74 4.16
N GLU A 241 3.97 4.53 3.61
CA GLU A 241 4.18 3.26 4.28
C GLU A 241 4.75 2.23 3.31
N ILE A 242 5.61 1.33 3.78
CA ILE A 242 6.08 0.16 3.01
C ILE A 242 5.07 -0.99 3.13
N GLY A 243 3.83 -0.74 2.73
CA GLY A 243 2.73 -1.72 2.81
C GLY A 243 1.98 -1.84 1.49
N GLY A 244 1.80 -3.08 1.01
CA GLY A 244 0.87 -3.40 -0.08
C GLY A 244 0.99 -2.53 -1.33
N SER A 245 -0.14 -2.06 -1.86
CA SER A 245 -0.19 -1.13 -3.01
C SER A 245 0.33 0.28 -2.69
N ASN A 246 0.25 0.72 -1.43
CA ASN A 246 0.73 2.04 -1.02
C ASN A 246 2.26 2.18 -1.16
N ALA A 247 3.00 1.08 -1.02
CA ALA A 247 4.43 1.05 -1.30
C ALA A 247 4.77 1.29 -2.78
N ILE A 248 3.83 1.00 -3.69
CA ILE A 248 4.03 1.05 -5.15
C ILE A 248 3.48 2.32 -5.77
N GLU A 249 2.47 2.93 -5.14
CA GLU A 249 1.84 4.12 -5.67
C GLU A 249 2.82 5.26 -6.01
N PRO A 250 3.80 5.59 -5.14
CA PRO A 250 4.79 6.61 -5.46
C PRO A 250 5.56 6.30 -6.74
N PHE A 251 5.91 5.03 -7.01
CA PHE A 251 6.65 4.62 -8.21
C PHE A 251 5.90 5.00 -9.50
N LEU A 252 4.57 4.83 -9.49
CA LEU A 252 3.73 5.15 -10.65
C LEU A 252 3.67 6.67 -10.89
N ILE A 253 3.57 7.45 -9.82
CA ILE A 253 3.55 8.92 -9.89
C ILE A 253 4.92 9.45 -10.33
N ALA A 254 5.99 8.93 -9.73
CA ALA A 254 7.36 9.31 -10.01
C ALA A 254 7.75 9.02 -11.45
N ALA A 255 7.35 7.86 -11.99
CA ALA A 255 7.54 7.51 -13.38
C ALA A 255 6.80 8.43 -14.36
N ASN A 256 5.69 9.05 -13.92
CA ASN A 256 4.96 10.04 -14.72
C ASN A 256 5.57 11.44 -14.64
N LEU A 257 6.20 11.79 -13.52
CA LEU A 257 6.81 13.09 -13.28
C LEU A 257 8.32 13.15 -13.56
N ASP A 258 8.91 12.01 -13.94
CA ASP A 258 10.36 11.82 -14.09
C ASP A 258 11.15 12.23 -12.83
N LEU A 259 10.63 11.82 -11.67
CA LEU A 259 11.28 12.00 -10.37
C LEU A 259 11.80 10.65 -9.84
N PRO A 260 12.84 10.65 -9.00
CA PRO A 260 13.26 9.46 -8.31
C PRO A 260 12.37 9.17 -7.08
N ILE A 261 12.31 7.89 -6.71
CA ILE A 261 11.81 7.41 -5.43
C ILE A 261 12.94 7.40 -4.42
N ILE A 262 12.70 7.96 -3.25
CA ILE A 262 13.64 7.90 -2.14
C ILE A 262 13.47 6.56 -1.44
N ASP A 263 14.59 5.90 -1.18
CA ASP A 263 14.64 4.64 -0.45
C ASP A 263 14.35 4.87 1.04
N GLY A 264 13.06 4.93 1.35
CA GLY A 264 12.49 5.16 2.67
C GLY A 264 10.96 5.14 2.63
N ASP A 265 10.34 5.18 3.79
CA ASP A 265 8.91 5.42 3.94
C ASP A 265 8.66 6.31 5.16
N GLY A 266 7.43 6.58 5.59
CA GLY A 266 7.19 7.23 6.88
C GLY A 266 6.40 6.44 7.92
N MET A 267 6.32 5.10 7.81
CA MET A 267 5.62 4.25 8.79
C MET A 267 6.33 2.93 9.12
N SER A 268 7.30 2.47 8.32
CA SER A 268 8.03 1.19 8.37
C SER A 268 7.19 -0.09 8.25
N ARG A 269 5.87 0.04 8.31
CA ARG A 269 4.82 -0.97 8.13
C ARG A 269 3.53 -0.24 7.80
N ALA A 270 2.45 -0.96 7.52
CA ALA A 270 1.14 -0.30 7.44
C ALA A 270 0.55 -0.03 8.83
N PHE A 271 -0.20 1.06 8.93
CA PHE A 271 -1.01 1.44 10.09
C PHE A 271 -2.40 1.94 9.65
N PRO A 272 -3.42 1.88 10.52
CA PRO A 272 -4.79 2.18 10.08
C PRO A 272 -5.06 3.67 9.82
N GLU A 273 -4.28 4.56 10.44
CA GLU A 273 -4.55 6.00 10.49
C GLU A 273 -3.35 6.82 10.03
N VAL A 274 -3.59 7.87 9.25
CA VAL A 274 -2.55 8.78 8.73
C VAL A 274 -1.85 9.53 9.87
N GLN A 275 -2.53 9.76 10.99
CA GLN A 275 -1.90 10.33 12.18
C GLN A 275 -0.78 9.45 12.77
N MET A 276 -0.72 8.15 12.42
CA MET A 276 0.36 7.24 12.80
C MET A 276 1.59 7.32 11.88
N PHE A 277 1.66 8.37 11.05
CA PHE A 277 2.84 8.70 10.26
C PHE A 277 3.97 9.19 11.17
N ILE A 278 5.14 8.54 11.10
CA ILE A 278 6.25 8.71 12.03
C ILE A 278 6.66 10.19 12.15
N PRO A 279 6.85 10.97 11.07
CA PRO A 279 7.18 12.39 11.21
C PRO A 279 6.26 13.19 12.15
N TYR A 280 4.96 12.88 12.21
CA TYR A 280 4.04 13.55 13.13
C TYR A 280 4.33 13.22 14.61
N MET A 281 4.76 12.00 14.90
CA MET A 281 5.18 11.59 16.25
C MET A 281 6.45 12.31 16.71
N TYR A 282 7.24 12.82 15.77
CA TYR A 282 8.51 13.51 16.01
C TYR A 282 8.43 15.02 15.75
N GLY A 283 7.22 15.59 15.82
CA GLY A 283 7.02 17.04 15.87
C GLY A 283 6.74 17.71 14.53
N LYS A 284 6.63 16.95 13.42
CA LYS A 284 6.13 17.50 12.17
C LYS A 284 4.67 17.95 12.34
N ALA A 285 4.35 19.14 11.84
CA ALA A 285 2.97 19.61 11.79
C ALA A 285 2.09 18.70 10.90
N PRO A 286 0.83 18.43 11.29
CA PRO A 286 -0.10 17.61 10.49
C PRO A 286 -0.67 18.36 9.27
N TYR A 287 0.10 19.29 8.71
CA TYR A 287 -0.23 20.13 7.56
C TYR A 287 1.05 20.73 6.95
N PRO A 288 1.03 21.18 5.68
CA PRO A 288 -0.08 21.05 4.74
C PRO A 288 -0.25 19.61 4.26
N VAL A 289 -1.47 19.24 3.89
CA VAL A 289 -1.78 17.94 3.28
C VAL A 289 -2.75 18.18 2.13
N ALA A 290 -2.48 17.59 0.97
CA ALA A 290 -3.40 17.63 -0.15
C ALA A 290 -4.10 16.28 -0.31
N ILE A 291 -5.39 16.32 -0.57
CA ILE A 291 -6.25 15.14 -0.76
C ILE A 291 -7.19 15.37 -1.95
N VAL A 292 -7.37 14.32 -2.76
CA VAL A 292 -8.27 14.33 -3.92
C VAL A 292 -9.03 13.01 -3.98
N GLY A 293 -10.33 13.11 -4.17
CA GLY A 293 -11.21 11.97 -4.35
C GLY A 293 -10.90 11.08 -5.55
N SER A 294 -11.30 9.81 -5.45
CA SER A 294 -11.35 8.88 -6.56
C SER A 294 -12.68 8.98 -7.33
N GLY A 295 -12.73 8.41 -8.54
CA GLY A 295 -13.96 8.37 -9.35
C GLY A 295 -14.32 9.71 -10.01
N ASN A 296 -15.60 10.08 -9.99
CA ASN A 296 -16.12 11.30 -10.64
C ASN A 296 -15.86 12.57 -9.81
N CYS A 297 -15.38 12.45 -8.57
CA CYS A 297 -15.08 13.61 -7.74
C CYS A 297 -13.62 14.00 -7.88
N SER A 298 -13.34 15.06 -8.63
CA SER A 298 -11.99 15.60 -8.84
C SER A 298 -11.68 16.80 -7.95
N THR A 299 -12.41 16.98 -6.85
CA THR A 299 -12.25 18.15 -5.99
C THR A 299 -10.89 18.10 -5.31
N ARG A 300 -10.04 19.07 -5.64
CA ARG A 300 -8.69 19.19 -5.07
C ARG A 300 -8.75 19.95 -3.76
N THR A 301 -8.45 19.29 -2.65
CA THR A 301 -8.50 19.93 -1.33
C THR A 301 -7.12 19.99 -0.70
N ALA A 302 -6.69 21.18 -0.30
CA ALA A 302 -5.47 21.39 0.47
C ALA A 302 -5.82 21.79 1.90
N LEU A 303 -5.53 20.92 2.86
CA LEU A 303 -5.55 21.23 4.27
C LEU A 303 -4.31 22.08 4.59
N ILE A 304 -4.54 23.27 5.11
CA ILE A 304 -3.48 24.24 5.40
C ILE A 304 -3.18 24.37 6.89
N ASN A 305 -4.14 24.04 7.75
CA ASN A 305 -3.93 24.00 9.20
C ASN A 305 -4.84 22.94 9.84
N ALA A 306 -4.30 22.22 10.82
CA ALA A 306 -5.06 21.29 11.67
C ALA A 306 -4.58 21.38 13.13
N PRO A 307 -5.50 21.42 14.13
CA PRO A 307 -5.12 21.54 15.53
C PRO A 307 -4.33 20.35 16.09
N SER A 308 -4.54 19.14 15.56
CA SER A 308 -3.77 17.95 15.94
C SER A 308 -3.83 16.86 14.86
N GLY A 309 -3.00 15.82 14.99
CA GLY A 309 -3.02 14.64 14.10
C GLY A 309 -4.41 13.98 14.03
N LYS A 310 -5.15 13.92 15.14
CA LYS A 310 -6.52 13.37 15.13
C LYS A 310 -7.50 14.23 14.33
N HIS A 311 -7.34 15.56 14.36
CA HIS A 311 -8.15 16.46 13.54
C HIS A 311 -7.83 16.30 12.05
N LEU A 312 -6.55 16.14 11.70
CA LEU A 312 -6.11 15.77 10.34
C LEU A 312 -6.78 14.47 9.90
N GLU A 313 -6.65 13.40 10.69
CA GLU A 313 -7.22 12.08 10.36
C GLU A 313 -8.73 12.15 10.10
N ASN A 314 -9.48 12.78 11.01
CA ASN A 314 -10.93 12.95 10.84
C ASN A 314 -11.26 13.76 9.59
N PHE A 315 -10.52 14.84 9.32
CA PHE A 315 -10.70 15.64 8.10
C PHE A 315 -10.46 14.83 6.82
N LEU A 316 -9.36 14.08 6.74
CA LEU A 316 -9.05 13.24 5.58
C LEU A 316 -10.11 12.15 5.37
N ARG A 317 -10.64 11.59 6.46
CA ARG A 317 -11.70 10.58 6.44
C ARG A 317 -13.02 11.16 5.92
N ASP A 318 -13.43 12.32 6.41
CA ASP A 318 -14.64 13.01 5.94
C ASP A 318 -14.54 13.30 4.43
N VAL A 319 -13.39 13.85 3.99
CA VAL A 319 -13.14 14.08 2.56
C VAL A 319 -13.17 12.76 1.79
N SER A 320 -12.51 11.70 2.25
CA SER A 320 -12.53 10.40 1.58
C SER A 320 -13.96 9.86 1.41
N ILE A 321 -14.78 9.91 2.47
CA ILE A 321 -16.18 9.44 2.43
C ILE A 321 -17.02 10.26 1.43
N GLU A 322 -16.92 11.59 1.47
CA GLU A 322 -17.62 12.47 0.52
C GLU A 322 -17.22 12.19 -0.94
N ASN A 323 -16.03 11.63 -1.15
CA ASN A 323 -15.43 11.40 -2.46
C ASN A 323 -15.47 9.93 -2.91
N GLY A 324 -16.45 9.15 -2.43
CA GLY A 324 -16.60 7.75 -2.85
C GLY A 324 -15.71 6.76 -2.09
N CYS A 325 -15.27 7.15 -0.89
CA CYS A 325 -14.53 6.34 0.07
C CYS A 325 -13.14 5.87 -0.39
N SER A 326 -12.55 6.59 -1.34
CA SER A 326 -11.18 6.44 -1.80
C SER A 326 -10.65 7.80 -2.23
N ALA A 327 -9.40 8.10 -1.89
CA ALA A 327 -8.73 9.34 -2.22
C ALA A 327 -7.21 9.16 -2.31
N GLY A 328 -6.57 9.94 -3.16
CA GLY A 328 -5.13 10.11 -3.20
C GLY A 328 -4.67 11.22 -2.26
N LEU A 329 -3.50 11.03 -1.64
CA LEU A 329 -2.94 11.89 -0.61
C LEU A 329 -1.52 12.33 -0.98
N ALA A 330 -1.18 13.59 -0.69
CA ALA A 330 0.20 14.10 -0.77
C ALA A 330 0.58 14.90 0.49
N ILE A 331 1.74 14.58 1.08
CA ILE A 331 2.27 15.24 2.28
C ILE A 331 3.72 15.66 1.99
N PRO A 332 4.11 16.93 2.18
CA PRO A 332 5.49 17.35 1.94
C PRO A 332 6.37 17.10 3.17
N LEU A 333 7.60 16.66 2.94
CA LEU A 333 8.68 16.61 3.92
C LEU A 333 9.85 17.49 3.49
N LYS A 334 10.47 18.15 4.46
CA LYS A 334 11.80 18.75 4.30
C LYS A 334 12.88 17.66 4.37
N ILE A 335 14.05 17.95 3.81
CA ILE A 335 15.21 17.04 3.83
C ILE A 335 15.57 16.59 5.25
N GLU A 336 15.63 17.53 6.20
CA GLU A 336 15.94 17.20 7.60
C GLU A 336 14.89 16.25 8.21
N GLU A 337 13.60 16.48 7.91
CA GLU A 337 12.51 15.62 8.38
C GLU A 337 12.66 14.19 7.83
N VAL A 338 13.03 14.04 6.54
CA VAL A 338 13.32 12.73 5.96
C VAL A 338 14.46 12.04 6.71
N LEU A 339 15.61 12.70 6.84
CA LEU A 339 16.79 12.06 7.44
C LEU A 339 16.62 11.69 8.92
N THR A 340 15.80 12.43 9.66
CA THR A 340 15.71 12.28 11.13
C THR A 340 14.44 11.58 11.62
N THR A 341 13.35 11.65 10.85
CA THR A 341 12.02 11.19 11.29
C THR A 341 11.40 10.15 10.36
N THR A 342 12.17 9.57 9.45
CA THR A 342 11.67 8.54 8.54
C THR A 342 12.52 7.27 8.56
N PRO A 343 11.90 6.09 8.46
CA PRO A 343 12.59 4.83 8.21
C PRO A 343 13.32 4.86 6.87
N LEU A 344 14.66 4.84 6.92
CA LEU A 344 15.47 4.77 5.72
C LEU A 344 15.62 3.32 5.24
N TYR A 345 15.82 3.20 3.94
CA TYR A 345 16.15 1.97 3.22
C TYR A 345 15.05 0.91 3.21
N THR A 346 13.79 1.31 3.32
CA THR A 346 12.65 0.39 3.38
C THR A 346 12.33 -0.26 2.03
N VAL A 347 12.56 0.43 0.91
CA VAL A 347 12.42 -0.15 -0.44
C VAL A 347 13.51 -1.21 -0.66
N SER A 348 14.75 -0.89 -0.28
CA SER A 348 15.86 -1.83 -0.27
C SER A 348 15.62 -3.07 0.59
N ARG A 349 14.97 -2.89 1.74
CA ARG A 349 14.59 -3.98 2.64
C ARG A 349 13.54 -4.87 1.96
N ALA A 350 12.50 -4.25 1.40
CA ALA A 350 11.41 -4.95 0.71
C ALA A 350 11.93 -5.75 -0.49
N TRP A 351 12.82 -5.17 -1.27
CA TRP A 351 13.46 -5.88 -2.37
C TRP A 351 14.23 -7.12 -1.90
N ARG A 352 15.07 -7.00 -0.85
CA ARG A 352 15.84 -8.16 -0.36
C ARG A 352 14.96 -9.30 0.14
N LEU A 353 13.90 -8.96 0.87
CA LEU A 353 12.93 -9.95 1.32
C LEU A 353 12.21 -10.61 0.14
N GLY A 354 11.74 -9.82 -0.81
CA GLY A 354 11.10 -10.35 -2.01
C GLY A 354 12.03 -11.21 -2.85
N ASP A 355 13.26 -10.78 -3.07
CA ASP A 355 14.26 -11.52 -3.84
C ASP A 355 14.58 -12.86 -3.19
N ALA A 356 14.78 -12.89 -1.86
CA ALA A 356 14.99 -14.12 -1.10
C ALA A 356 13.81 -15.10 -1.25
N ILE A 357 12.57 -14.61 -1.14
CA ILE A 357 11.36 -15.43 -1.30
C ILE A 357 11.22 -15.94 -2.74
N LEU A 358 11.34 -15.06 -3.72
CA LEU A 358 11.14 -15.40 -5.13
C LEU A 358 12.22 -16.39 -5.62
N ARG A 359 13.48 -16.24 -5.18
CA ARG A 359 14.53 -17.22 -5.45
C ARG A 359 14.25 -18.56 -4.77
N ALA A 360 13.82 -18.56 -3.51
CA ALA A 360 13.43 -19.80 -2.82
C ALA A 360 12.30 -20.53 -3.55
N ARG A 361 11.30 -19.81 -4.08
CA ARG A 361 10.23 -20.38 -4.92
C ARG A 361 10.80 -21.04 -6.18
N LEU A 362 11.69 -20.35 -6.90
CA LEU A 362 12.33 -20.87 -8.12
C LEU A 362 13.19 -22.11 -7.85
N GLN A 363 13.91 -22.12 -6.72
CA GLN A 363 14.80 -23.19 -6.30
C GLN A 363 14.06 -24.33 -5.57
N LYS A 364 12.76 -24.18 -5.31
CA LYS A 364 11.92 -25.11 -4.53
C LYS A 364 12.45 -25.33 -3.11
N GLU A 365 12.99 -24.27 -2.52
CA GLU A 365 13.45 -24.23 -1.14
C GLU A 365 12.33 -23.71 -0.22
N SER A 366 12.57 -23.75 1.10
CA SER A 366 11.60 -23.25 2.07
C SER A 366 11.52 -21.72 2.03
N VAL A 367 10.39 -21.21 1.54
CA VAL A 367 10.09 -19.77 1.52
C VAL A 367 10.00 -19.16 2.92
N ILE A 368 9.52 -19.94 3.90
CA ILE A 368 9.45 -19.49 5.31
C ILE A 368 10.85 -19.39 5.90
N GLN A 369 11.73 -20.35 5.60
CA GLN A 369 13.13 -20.26 6.03
C GLN A 369 13.85 -19.07 5.41
N ALA A 370 13.55 -18.74 4.14
CA ALA A 370 14.11 -17.55 3.50
C ALA A 370 13.71 -16.26 4.25
N ILE A 371 12.45 -16.15 4.69
CA ILE A 371 12.00 -15.00 5.50
C ILE A 371 12.71 -14.95 6.86
N ILE A 372 12.80 -16.08 7.56
CA ILE A 372 13.47 -16.17 8.86
C ILE A 372 14.92 -15.69 8.76
N LEU A 373 15.65 -16.15 7.74
CA LEU A 373 17.05 -15.78 7.54
C LEU A 373 17.22 -14.31 7.15
N GLN A 374 16.33 -13.78 6.31
CA GLN A 374 16.43 -12.41 5.80
C GLN A 374 16.02 -11.35 6.85
N GLU A 375 15.05 -11.66 7.71
CA GLU A 375 14.45 -10.68 8.64
C GLU A 375 14.69 -10.98 10.11
N ASP A 376 15.43 -12.05 10.42
CA ASP A 376 15.54 -12.62 11.78
C ASP A 376 14.15 -12.86 12.40
N ALA A 377 13.21 -13.31 11.56
CA ALA A 377 11.80 -13.48 11.92
C ALA A 377 11.61 -14.69 12.83
N ARG A 378 10.63 -14.63 13.73
CA ARG A 378 10.11 -15.81 14.41
C ARG A 378 8.96 -16.40 13.61
N HIS A 379 9.11 -17.66 13.20
CA HIS A 379 8.00 -18.47 12.75
C HIS A 379 7.16 -18.88 13.98
N VAL A 380 5.99 -18.29 14.11
CA VAL A 380 5.13 -18.44 15.30
C VAL A 380 4.24 -19.67 15.18
N LEU A 381 3.70 -19.93 13.99
CA LEU A 381 2.81 -21.05 13.69
C LEU A 381 2.73 -21.26 12.17
N THR A 382 2.70 -22.52 11.72
CA THR A 382 2.03 -22.87 10.45
C THR A 382 0.73 -23.60 10.77
N GLY A 383 -0.38 -23.13 10.20
CA GLY A 383 -1.71 -23.62 10.57
C GLY A 383 -2.78 -23.37 9.52
N LYS A 384 -3.99 -23.83 9.81
CA LYS A 384 -5.20 -23.55 9.03
C LYS A 384 -6.05 -22.52 9.73
N VAL A 385 -6.67 -21.64 8.94
CA VAL A 385 -7.67 -20.69 9.42
C VAL A 385 -8.94 -21.45 9.81
N ARG A 386 -9.25 -21.48 11.11
CA ARG A 386 -10.44 -22.12 11.66
C ARG A 386 -11.66 -21.20 11.67
N ASP A 387 -11.45 -19.92 11.95
CA ASP A 387 -12.53 -18.95 12.03
C ASP A 387 -12.00 -17.55 11.75
N VAL A 388 -12.83 -16.71 11.13
CA VAL A 388 -12.52 -15.31 10.89
C VAL A 388 -13.76 -14.49 11.21
N LYS A 389 -13.67 -13.65 12.23
CA LYS A 389 -14.72 -12.70 12.59
C LYS A 389 -14.28 -11.30 12.21
N ARG A 390 -15.14 -10.60 11.46
CA ARG A 390 -14.92 -9.23 11.00
C ARG A 390 -16.16 -8.38 11.24
N GLU A 391 -15.92 -7.13 11.58
CA GLU A 391 -16.94 -6.11 11.71
C GLU A 391 -16.38 -4.78 11.20
N THR A 392 -17.13 -4.13 10.31
CA THR A 392 -16.79 -2.78 9.87
C THR A 392 -17.38 -1.78 10.85
N SER A 393 -16.52 -1.07 11.59
CA SER A 393 -16.92 -0.06 12.57
C SER A 393 -16.02 1.17 12.46
N GLY A 394 -16.61 2.36 12.43
CA GLY A 394 -15.87 3.63 12.31
C GLY A 394 -15.05 3.77 11.01
N GLY A 395 -15.39 3.03 9.96
CA GLY A 395 -14.61 2.99 8.71
C GLY A 395 -13.32 2.16 8.80
N PHE A 396 -13.21 1.29 9.81
CA PHE A 396 -12.14 0.30 9.93
C PHE A 396 -12.73 -1.11 9.93
N ASN A 397 -11.97 -2.06 9.39
CA ASN A 397 -12.28 -3.48 9.54
C ASN A 397 -11.62 -4.02 10.80
N ARG A 398 -12.41 -4.27 11.85
CA ARG A 398 -11.95 -4.80 13.13
C ARG A 398 -12.37 -6.25 13.26
N GLY A 399 -11.50 -7.06 13.84
CA GLY A 399 -11.80 -8.47 13.96
C GLY A 399 -10.68 -9.31 14.53
N HIS A 400 -10.86 -10.61 14.38
CA HIS A 400 -9.83 -11.57 14.71
C HIS A 400 -9.92 -12.80 13.81
N VAL A 401 -8.79 -13.48 13.67
CA VAL A 401 -8.67 -14.79 13.05
C VAL A 401 -8.21 -15.80 14.08
N ILE A 402 -8.81 -16.99 14.06
CA ILE A 402 -8.33 -18.15 14.83
C ILE A 402 -7.63 -19.11 13.88
N MET A 403 -6.40 -19.46 14.24
CA MET A 403 -5.54 -20.38 13.51
C MET A 403 -5.27 -21.62 14.36
N GLU A 404 -5.42 -22.80 13.76
CA GLU A 404 -5.04 -24.08 14.36
C GLU A 404 -3.81 -24.63 13.67
N GLY A 405 -2.78 -24.97 14.46
CA GLY A 405 -1.53 -25.51 13.95
C GLY A 405 -1.70 -26.86 13.27
N ILE A 406 -0.84 -27.11 12.29
CA ILE A 406 -0.77 -28.37 11.55
C ILE A 406 0.64 -28.98 11.68
N ASP A 407 0.76 -30.27 11.38
CA ASP A 407 2.02 -31.00 11.39
C ASP A 407 2.76 -30.84 12.74
N ASP A 408 3.96 -30.27 12.75
CA ASP A 408 4.76 -30.04 13.97
C ASP A 408 4.14 -29.03 14.94
N TRP A 409 3.11 -28.30 14.50
CA TRP A 409 2.39 -27.29 15.30
C TRP A 409 1.06 -27.81 15.84
N GLN A 410 0.81 -29.13 15.76
CA GLN A 410 -0.35 -29.73 16.40
C GLN A 410 -0.47 -29.28 17.85
N GLU A 411 -1.70 -29.08 18.32
CA GLU A 411 -2.05 -28.58 19.66
C GLU A 411 -1.83 -27.06 19.89
N HIS A 412 -1.19 -26.35 18.96
CA HIS A 412 -1.06 -24.89 19.05
C HIS A 412 -2.25 -24.18 18.39
N VAL A 413 -2.87 -23.26 19.12
CA VAL A 413 -3.94 -22.39 18.60
C VAL A 413 -3.56 -20.94 18.85
N LEU A 414 -3.70 -20.11 17.81
CA LEU A 414 -3.47 -18.67 17.88
C LEU A 414 -4.75 -17.91 17.57
N ARG A 415 -4.95 -16.82 18.30
CA ARG A 415 -5.89 -15.75 17.98
C ARG A 415 -5.06 -14.54 17.55
N ILE A 416 -5.33 -14.02 16.36
CA ILE A 416 -4.68 -12.81 15.85
C ILE A 416 -5.74 -11.74 15.70
N GLU A 417 -5.56 -10.63 16.39
CA GLU A 417 -6.48 -9.50 16.35
C GLU A 417 -5.99 -8.43 15.40
N PHE A 418 -6.93 -7.79 14.70
CA PHE A 418 -6.62 -6.80 13.67
C PHE A 418 -7.61 -5.63 13.66
N GLN A 419 -7.11 -4.49 13.20
CA GLN A 419 -7.89 -3.33 12.76
C GLN A 419 -7.24 -2.86 11.46
N ASN A 420 -7.76 -3.26 10.30
CA ASN A 420 -7.11 -3.20 8.98
C ASN A 420 -5.77 -3.98 8.89
N GLU A 421 -4.87 -3.82 9.87
CA GLU A 421 -3.61 -4.52 10.01
C GLU A 421 -3.60 -5.43 11.26
N ASN A 422 -2.75 -6.46 11.26
CA ASN A 422 -2.58 -7.36 12.39
C ASN A 422 -1.84 -6.66 13.54
N LEU A 423 -2.44 -6.67 14.72
CA LEU A 423 -1.99 -5.89 15.88
C LEU A 423 -1.46 -6.74 17.02
N VAL A 424 -2.07 -7.89 17.32
CA VAL A 424 -1.72 -8.72 18.47
C VAL A 424 -1.83 -10.20 18.14
N ILE A 425 -0.86 -11.00 18.58
CA ILE A 425 -0.92 -12.46 18.57
C ILE A 425 -1.15 -12.94 20.01
N ILE A 426 -2.22 -13.69 20.22
CA ILE A 426 -2.58 -14.29 21.52
C ILE A 426 -2.56 -15.81 21.36
N GLN A 427 -1.81 -16.50 22.22
CA GLN A 427 -1.90 -17.94 22.33
C GLN A 427 -3.21 -18.33 23.01
N VAL A 428 -3.89 -19.35 22.48
CA VAL A 428 -5.14 -19.88 23.04
C VAL A 428 -4.87 -21.28 23.60
N LYS A 429 -5.28 -21.52 24.85
CA LYS A 429 -5.23 -22.84 25.50
C LYS A 429 -6.58 -23.16 26.13
N ASN A 430 -7.05 -24.39 25.98
CA ASN A 430 -8.36 -24.84 26.50
C ASN A 430 -9.55 -23.96 26.08
N GLY A 431 -9.46 -23.29 24.93
CA GLY A 431 -10.50 -22.37 24.42
C GLY A 431 -10.45 -20.95 25.00
N GLU A 432 -9.50 -20.65 25.89
CA GLU A 432 -9.33 -19.34 26.52
C GLU A 432 -8.01 -18.66 26.08
N ASN A 433 -7.99 -17.33 26.13
CA ASN A 433 -6.79 -16.55 25.86
C ASN A 433 -5.77 -16.78 26.99
N ASP A 434 -4.55 -17.20 26.65
CA ASP A 434 -3.48 -17.54 27.60
C ASP A 434 -2.47 -16.39 27.73
N CYS A 435 -1.65 -16.16 26.70
CA CYS A 435 -0.61 -15.13 26.73
C CYS A 435 -0.41 -14.41 25.39
N CYS A 436 0.01 -13.16 25.45
CA CYS A 436 0.45 -12.39 24.29
C CYS A 436 1.81 -12.89 23.80
N VAL A 437 1.90 -13.27 22.52
CA VAL A 437 3.12 -13.78 21.88
C VAL A 437 3.89 -12.67 21.17
N GLY A 438 3.18 -11.64 20.70
CA GLY A 438 3.75 -10.47 20.02
C GLY A 438 2.67 -9.42 19.78
N SER A 439 3.08 -8.17 19.73
CA SER A 439 2.17 -7.03 19.52
C SER A 439 2.84 -5.92 18.71
N VAL A 440 1.99 -5.07 18.13
CA VAL A 440 2.36 -3.80 17.50
C VAL A 440 3.23 -2.94 18.45
N PRO A 441 4.25 -2.20 17.96
CA PRO A 441 4.62 -1.99 16.55
C PRO A 441 5.34 -3.12 15.83
N ASP A 442 5.77 -4.20 16.49
CA ASP A 442 6.41 -5.33 15.80
C ASP A 442 5.47 -5.96 14.76
N LEU A 443 6.07 -6.38 13.64
CA LEU A 443 5.33 -6.74 12.44
C LEU A 443 4.77 -8.15 12.60
N ILE A 444 3.44 -8.28 12.48
CA ILE A 444 2.72 -9.54 12.49
C ILE A 444 2.23 -9.82 11.08
N CYS A 445 2.78 -10.84 10.45
CA CYS A 445 2.59 -11.13 9.04
C CYS A 445 1.99 -12.51 8.85
N LEU A 446 0.93 -12.59 8.05
CA LEU A 446 0.32 -13.85 7.63
C LEU A 446 0.62 -14.03 6.15
N VAL A 447 1.22 -15.17 5.82
CA VAL A 447 1.56 -15.51 4.43
C VAL A 447 1.05 -16.90 4.11
N ASP A 448 0.74 -17.18 2.85
CA ASP A 448 0.47 -18.54 2.37
C ASP A 448 1.65 -19.46 2.71
N ALA A 449 1.37 -20.63 3.29
CA ALA A 449 2.42 -21.47 3.86
C ALA A 449 3.38 -22.08 2.81
N ASP A 450 2.92 -22.24 1.57
CA ASP A 450 3.70 -22.89 0.50
C ASP A 450 4.40 -21.87 -0.40
N THR A 451 3.78 -20.71 -0.61
CA THR A 451 4.28 -19.68 -1.53
C THR A 451 4.86 -18.48 -0.80
N ALA A 452 4.51 -18.22 0.45
CA ALA A 452 4.75 -16.95 1.13
C ALA A 452 4.10 -15.73 0.44
N GLU A 453 3.01 -15.93 -0.31
CA GLU A 453 2.15 -14.83 -0.75
C GLU A 453 1.56 -14.12 0.49
N PRO A 454 1.73 -12.80 0.64
CA PRO A 454 1.15 -12.08 1.78
C PRO A 454 -0.38 -12.07 1.71
N VAL A 455 -1.04 -12.31 2.84
CA VAL A 455 -2.51 -12.36 2.92
C VAL A 455 -3.03 -11.18 3.71
N THR A 456 -3.86 -10.35 3.07
CA THR A 456 -4.47 -9.19 3.72
C THR A 456 -5.60 -9.58 4.67
N THR A 457 -5.93 -8.71 5.63
CA THR A 457 -7.04 -8.93 6.57
C THR A 457 -8.40 -9.04 5.86
N GLU A 458 -8.54 -8.49 4.66
CA GLU A 458 -9.73 -8.64 3.81
C GLU A 458 -9.79 -10.00 3.10
N GLU A 459 -8.64 -10.60 2.82
CA GLU A 459 -8.54 -11.85 2.05
C GLU A 459 -8.58 -13.11 2.90
N LEU A 460 -8.39 -13.02 4.23
CA LEU A 460 -8.44 -14.19 5.13
C LEU A 460 -9.77 -14.95 4.98
N LYS A 461 -9.68 -16.26 4.74
CA LYS A 461 -10.84 -17.13 4.56
C LYS A 461 -10.65 -18.40 5.37
N TYR A 462 -11.77 -18.96 5.80
CA TYR A 462 -11.81 -20.28 6.40
C TYR A 462 -11.05 -21.30 5.53
N GLY A 463 -10.23 -22.13 6.18
CA GLY A 463 -9.50 -23.23 5.54
C GLY A 463 -8.19 -22.83 4.85
N MET A 464 -7.84 -21.55 4.75
CA MET A 464 -6.52 -21.14 4.24
C MET A 464 -5.41 -21.72 5.10
N ARG A 465 -4.33 -22.19 4.47
CA ARG A 465 -3.13 -22.71 5.15
C ARG A 465 -2.06 -21.62 5.16
N LEU A 466 -1.82 -21.04 6.33
CA LEU A 466 -1.00 -19.85 6.49
C LEU A 466 0.15 -20.09 7.49
N ALA A 467 1.25 -19.39 7.27
CA ALA A 467 2.33 -19.22 8.24
C ALA A 467 2.19 -17.83 8.91
N VAL A 468 2.38 -17.80 10.22
CA VAL A 468 2.37 -16.59 11.06
C VAL A 468 3.81 -16.26 11.43
N LEU A 469 4.24 -15.05 11.07
CA LEU A 469 5.59 -14.55 11.28
C LEU A 469 5.55 -13.30 12.16
N LEU A 470 6.48 -13.23 13.11
CA LEU A 470 6.72 -12.05 13.93
C LEU A 470 8.11 -11.48 13.61
N MET A 471 8.17 -10.20 13.26
CA MET A 471 9.39 -9.52 12.85
C MET A 471 9.63 -8.22 13.63
N PRO A 472 10.89 -7.81 13.81
CA PRO A 472 11.21 -6.61 14.56
C PRO A 472 10.79 -5.32 13.81
N SER A 473 10.14 -4.42 14.53
CA SER A 473 9.82 -3.05 14.11
C SER A 473 11.05 -2.13 14.02
N HIS A 474 10.87 -0.98 13.39
CA HIS A 474 11.85 0.09 13.35
C HIS A 474 12.08 0.72 14.75
N ASP A 475 13.32 1.15 15.04
CA ASP A 475 13.66 1.75 16.33
C ASP A 475 12.89 3.05 16.64
N LEU A 476 12.57 3.82 15.60
CA LEU A 476 11.70 5.00 15.69
C LEU A 476 10.30 4.67 16.21
N LEU A 477 9.78 3.46 16.00
CA LEU A 477 8.46 3.07 16.51
C LEU A 477 8.49 2.60 17.97
N ARG A 478 9.68 2.31 18.50
CA ARG A 478 9.88 1.75 19.84
C ARG A 478 10.13 2.80 20.91
N GLN A 479 10.33 4.05 20.49
CA GLN A 479 10.56 5.14 21.42
C GLN A 479 9.30 5.38 22.27
N PRO A 480 9.43 5.75 23.56
CA PRO A 480 8.28 5.97 24.43
C PRO A 480 7.25 6.96 23.86
N GLN A 481 7.70 7.99 23.16
CA GLN A 481 6.80 8.95 22.50
C GLN A 481 6.03 8.33 21.33
N ALA A 482 6.64 7.46 20.53
CA ALA A 482 6.00 6.80 19.40
C ALA A 482 5.00 5.74 19.87
N LEU A 483 5.30 5.01 20.95
CA LEU A 483 4.40 4.01 21.55
C LEU A 483 3.06 4.59 22.01
N GLN A 484 2.96 5.89 22.26
CA GLN A 484 1.69 6.56 22.54
C GLN A 484 0.75 6.58 21.32
N TRP A 485 1.30 6.45 20.11
CA TRP A 485 0.57 6.49 18.84
C TRP A 485 0.37 5.11 18.24
N VAL A 486 1.36 4.23 18.39
CA VAL A 486 1.40 2.91 17.72
C VAL A 486 1.59 1.72 18.66
N GLY A 487 1.73 1.96 19.96
CA GLY A 487 1.78 0.88 20.94
C GLY A 487 0.42 0.21 21.12
N PRO A 488 0.36 -0.96 21.78
CA PRO A 488 -0.88 -1.71 21.98
C PRO A 488 -1.98 -0.88 22.66
N GLN A 489 -1.61 -0.02 23.62
CA GLN A 489 -2.53 0.89 24.32
C GLN A 489 -3.21 1.89 23.38
N ALA A 490 -2.54 2.33 22.31
CA ALA A 490 -3.13 3.22 21.32
C ALA A 490 -4.30 2.56 20.57
N PHE A 491 -4.33 1.22 20.54
CA PHE A 491 -5.38 0.40 19.98
C PHE A 491 -6.35 -0.17 21.02
N HIS A 492 -6.30 0.33 22.27
CA HIS A 492 -7.14 -0.10 23.40
C HIS A 492 -6.81 -1.50 23.94
N TYR A 493 -5.57 -1.96 23.79
CA TYR A 493 -5.05 -3.14 24.48
C TYR A 493 -4.38 -2.75 25.80
N ASP A 494 -5.18 -2.30 26.77
CA ASP A 494 -4.71 -1.71 28.02
C ASP A 494 -3.84 -2.67 28.86
N ASP A 495 -4.16 -3.97 28.81
CA ASP A 495 -3.45 -5.02 29.56
C ASP A 495 -2.18 -5.54 28.87
N ILE A 496 -1.83 -5.03 27.67
CA ILE A 496 -0.69 -5.51 26.88
C ILE A 496 0.43 -4.48 26.89
N GLU A 497 1.48 -4.72 27.67
CA GLU A 497 2.73 -3.96 27.59
C GLU A 497 3.53 -4.35 26.34
N PHE A 498 3.96 -3.37 25.54
CA PHE A 498 4.86 -3.63 24.41
C PHE A 498 6.23 -4.08 24.89
N LYS A 499 6.68 -5.24 24.40
CA LYS A 499 8.02 -5.76 24.60
C LYS A 499 8.62 -6.04 23.22
N PRO A 500 9.70 -5.34 22.82
CA PRO A 500 10.34 -5.58 21.55
C PRO A 500 10.70 -7.06 21.42
N PHE A 501 10.25 -7.68 20.34
CA PHE A 501 10.56 -9.07 20.01
C PHE A 501 12.08 -9.24 19.90
N ARG A 502 12.74 -8.39 19.09
CA ARG A 502 14.19 -8.35 18.85
C ARG A 502 14.66 -6.99 18.34
N GLN A 503 15.97 -6.77 18.29
CA GLN A 503 16.55 -5.61 17.61
C GLN A 503 16.46 -5.80 16.09
N ARG A 504 16.01 -4.76 15.35
CA ARG A 504 16.01 -4.80 13.89
C ARG A 504 17.44 -4.59 13.37
N THR A 505 17.85 -5.43 12.42
CA THR A 505 19.11 -5.26 11.69
C THR A 505 19.01 -4.09 10.71
N ILE A 506 20.07 -3.27 10.65
CA ILE A 506 20.16 -2.18 9.68
C ILE A 506 20.22 -2.76 8.27
N THR A 507 19.33 -2.27 7.41
CA THR A 507 19.28 -2.68 6.01
C THR A 507 20.43 -2.04 5.24
N THR A 508 21.16 -2.85 4.47
CA THR A 508 22.12 -2.32 3.50
C THR A 508 21.35 -1.63 2.37
N PRO A 509 21.66 -0.39 1.97
CA PRO A 509 20.90 0.29 0.93
C PRO A 509 21.21 -0.20 -0.50
N ILE A 510 20.29 0.10 -1.41
CA ILE A 510 20.36 -0.04 -2.87
C ILE A 510 19.77 1.26 -3.46
N PRO A 511 20.55 2.06 -4.19
CA PRO A 511 21.99 1.96 -4.42
C PRO A 511 22.81 2.06 -3.11
N PRO A 512 24.05 1.57 -3.06
CA PRO A 512 24.95 1.84 -1.93
C PRO A 512 25.14 3.35 -1.74
N VAL A 513 25.31 3.84 -0.50
CA VAL A 513 25.50 5.28 -0.21
C VAL A 513 26.70 5.84 -0.94
#